data_AF-A0A165XVJ2-F1
#
_entry.id   AF-A0A165XVJ2-F1
#
_cell.length_a   1.000
_cell.length_b   1.000
_cell.length_c   1.000
_cell.angle_alpha   90.00
_cell.angle_beta   90.00
_cell.angle_gamma   90.00
#
_symmetry.space_group_name_H-M   'P 1'
#
loop_
_entity.id
_entity.type
_entity.pdbx_description
1 polymer ?
#
loop_
_entity_poly.entity_id
_entity_poly.type
_entity_poly.pdbx_seq_one_letter_code
_entity_poly.pdbx_strand_id
1 'polypeptide(L)'
;MEEFLQNMKTLRYQMNDVEDQAAKISVEEQKLITTIDTLRKDLDSAKSETKRLKEDTDLMVKEKGEICSQILLKQRKLNEMELDSQSLSQTMTLILQEQANLSAKLDEKRTYYREVDEDLTTKFQKLQDWISACKPSLKVGERLLVILLQDFMKLSTAYLSEKPEMVGLLMTRGDSPEKNLMENIDAAKTKFDSLTQMKSELVSEGSKVNQSIELMKSRMREYKPELKEMDTKNLKDEIEALLSDKAGENEYLQSLQNQIEMLKEISNMVKCVCGMEYKVELGCAQ
;
A
#
# COMPACT_ATOMS: atom_id res chain seq x y z
N MET A 1 -59.74 68.58 -70.86
CA MET A 1 -58.50 69.01 -70.17
C MET A 1 -58.50 68.53 -68.71
N GLU A 2 -59.64 68.62 -68.01
CA GLU A 2 -59.85 68.11 -66.63
C GLU A 2 -59.47 66.63 -66.43
N GLU A 3 -59.95 65.75 -67.31
CA GLU A 3 -59.78 64.29 -67.18
C GLU A 3 -58.31 63.85 -67.30
N PHE A 4 -57.55 64.49 -68.20
CA PHE A 4 -56.11 64.30 -68.31
C PHE A 4 -55.38 64.73 -67.02
N LEU A 5 -55.78 65.85 -66.44
CA LEU A 5 -55.21 66.38 -65.20
C LEU A 5 -55.51 65.48 -64.00
N GLN A 6 -56.70 64.90 -63.95
CA GLN A 6 -57.09 63.92 -62.94
C GLN A 6 -56.28 62.62 -63.09
N ASN A 7 -56.10 62.13 -64.32
CA ASN A 7 -55.26 60.95 -64.59
C ASN A 7 -53.80 61.18 -64.15
N MET A 8 -53.24 62.37 -64.40
CA MET A 8 -51.88 62.71 -63.97
C MET A 8 -51.73 62.76 -62.43
N LYS A 9 -52.75 63.24 -61.70
CA LYS A 9 -52.74 63.21 -60.22
C LYS A 9 -52.80 61.77 -59.70
N THR A 10 -53.65 60.93 -60.27
CA THR A 10 -53.75 59.51 -59.91
C THR A 10 -52.45 58.78 -60.14
N LEU A 11 -51.81 58.98 -61.31
CA LEU A 11 -50.53 58.35 -61.61
C LEU A 11 -49.44 58.77 -60.62
N ARG A 12 -49.36 60.06 -60.27
CA ARG A 12 -48.40 60.55 -59.27
C ARG A 12 -48.63 59.93 -57.90
N TYR A 13 -49.90 59.82 -57.47
CA TYR A 13 -50.24 59.17 -56.21
C TYR A 13 -49.81 57.70 -56.20
N GLN A 14 -50.08 56.96 -57.29
CA GLN A 14 -49.67 55.57 -57.43
C GLN A 14 -48.14 55.39 -57.46
N MET A 15 -47.43 56.28 -58.16
CA MET A 15 -45.96 56.26 -58.16
C MET A 15 -45.41 56.47 -56.76
N ASN A 16 -45.92 57.46 -56.02
CA ASN A 16 -45.49 57.71 -54.64
C ASN A 16 -45.77 56.51 -53.71
N ASP A 17 -46.95 55.88 -53.81
CA ASP A 17 -47.29 54.69 -53.00
C ASP A 17 -46.34 53.52 -53.31
N VAL A 18 -45.98 53.32 -54.58
CA VAL A 18 -45.01 52.30 -54.97
C VAL A 18 -43.60 52.64 -54.47
N GLU A 19 -43.19 53.91 -54.53
CA GLU A 19 -41.91 54.38 -53.99
C GLU A 19 -41.82 54.17 -52.47
N ASP A 20 -42.88 54.51 -51.72
CA ASP A 20 -42.96 54.31 -50.27
C ASP A 20 -42.92 52.82 -49.90
N GLN A 21 -43.63 51.97 -50.66
CA GLN A 21 -43.58 50.51 -50.49
C GLN A 21 -42.18 49.96 -50.79
N ALA A 22 -41.53 50.42 -51.86
CA ALA A 22 -40.17 50.00 -52.21
C ALA A 22 -39.16 50.40 -51.12
N ALA A 23 -39.26 51.61 -50.58
CA ALA A 23 -38.43 52.08 -49.47
C ALA A 23 -38.63 51.21 -48.22
N LYS A 24 -39.88 50.89 -47.87
CA LYS A 24 -40.20 50.01 -46.73
C LYS A 24 -39.63 48.60 -46.91
N ILE A 25 -39.78 48.01 -48.09
CA ILE A 25 -39.23 46.69 -48.41
C ILE A 25 -37.70 46.71 -48.31
N SER A 26 -37.05 47.73 -48.86
CA SER A 26 -35.58 47.87 -48.81
C SER A 26 -35.04 47.94 -47.38
N VAL A 27 -35.72 48.67 -46.48
CA VAL A 27 -35.33 48.74 -45.06
C VAL A 27 -35.47 47.38 -44.38
N GLU A 28 -36.57 46.65 -44.61
CA GLU A 28 -36.76 45.34 -43.98
C GLU A 28 -35.78 44.30 -44.54
N GLU A 29 -35.47 44.35 -45.83
CA GLU A 29 -34.45 43.50 -46.46
C GLU A 29 -33.07 43.75 -45.84
N GLN A 30 -32.67 45.01 -45.67
CA GLN A 30 -31.39 45.35 -45.06
C GLN A 30 -31.29 44.89 -43.60
N LYS A 31 -32.42 44.95 -42.86
CA LYS A 31 -32.51 44.43 -41.49
C LYS A 31 -32.37 42.91 -41.45
N LEU A 32 -32.99 42.19 -42.38
CA LEU A 32 -32.84 40.74 -42.52
C LEU A 32 -31.39 40.36 -42.87
N ILE A 33 -30.75 41.04 -43.83
CA ILE A 33 -29.35 40.81 -44.21
C ILE A 33 -28.42 40.98 -43.00
N THR A 34 -28.59 42.08 -42.25
CA THR A 34 -27.77 42.35 -41.06
C THR A 34 -27.95 41.26 -39.98
N THR A 35 -29.18 40.78 -39.81
CA THR A 35 -29.48 39.69 -38.87
C THR A 35 -28.82 38.38 -39.31
N ILE A 36 -28.92 38.03 -40.60
CA ILE A 36 -28.28 36.83 -41.17
C ILE A 36 -26.77 36.88 -40.99
N ASP A 37 -26.14 38.03 -41.25
CA ASP A 37 -24.69 38.17 -41.12
C ASP A 37 -24.23 38.07 -39.66
N THR A 38 -25.04 38.58 -38.72
CA THR A 38 -24.75 38.43 -37.28
C THR A 38 -24.83 36.96 -36.87
N LEU A 39 -25.92 36.26 -37.23
CA LEU A 39 -26.08 34.84 -36.94
C LEU A 39 -25.01 33.97 -37.59
N ARG A 40 -24.53 34.34 -38.79
CA ARG A 40 -23.43 33.63 -39.46
C ARG A 40 -22.14 33.72 -38.65
N LYS A 41 -21.80 34.92 -38.14
CA LYS A 41 -20.62 35.10 -37.27
C LYS A 41 -20.73 34.31 -35.98
N ASP A 42 -21.90 34.31 -35.35
CA ASP A 42 -22.15 33.55 -34.13
C ASP A 42 -22.01 32.05 -34.37
N LEU A 43 -22.53 31.55 -35.50
CA LEU A 43 -22.40 30.16 -35.91
C LEU A 43 -20.94 29.75 -36.15
N ASP A 44 -20.16 30.60 -36.80
CA ASP A 44 -18.73 30.34 -37.03
C ASP A 44 -17.94 30.36 -35.71
N SER A 45 -18.27 31.27 -34.79
CA SER A 45 -17.74 31.29 -33.43
C SER A 45 -18.07 30.00 -32.68
N ALA A 46 -19.35 29.57 -32.67
CA ALA A 46 -19.79 28.34 -32.03
C ALA A 46 -19.09 27.09 -32.61
N LYS A 47 -18.88 27.04 -33.93
CA LYS A 47 -18.12 25.95 -34.57
C LYS A 47 -16.67 25.91 -34.11
N SER A 48 -16.02 27.07 -34.03
CA SER A 48 -14.63 27.15 -33.58
C SER A 48 -14.46 26.71 -32.12
N GLU A 49 -15.39 27.13 -31.26
CA GLU A 49 -15.44 26.75 -29.85
C GLU A 49 -15.70 25.25 -29.69
N THR A 50 -16.65 24.70 -30.44
CA THR A 50 -16.95 23.26 -30.45
C THR A 50 -15.75 22.43 -30.87
N LYS A 51 -14.98 22.90 -31.85
CA LYS A 51 -13.75 22.22 -32.28
C LYS A 51 -12.70 22.21 -31.17
N ARG A 52 -12.47 23.35 -30.51
CA ARG A 52 -11.54 23.46 -29.38
C ARG A 52 -11.93 22.52 -28.24
N LEU A 53 -13.20 22.52 -27.84
CA LEU A 53 -13.71 21.65 -26.77
C LEU A 53 -13.52 20.17 -27.08
N LYS A 54 -13.66 19.77 -28.35
CA LYS A 54 -13.38 18.40 -28.78
C LYS A 54 -11.90 18.04 -28.60
N GLU A 55 -10.99 18.91 -29.04
CA GLU A 55 -9.54 18.71 -28.89
C GLU A 55 -9.14 18.61 -27.41
N ASP A 56 -9.69 19.48 -26.55
CA ASP A 56 -9.47 19.44 -25.10
C ASP A 56 -10.01 18.14 -24.48
N THR A 57 -11.18 17.68 -24.91
CA THR A 57 -11.78 16.41 -24.43
C THR A 57 -10.91 15.22 -24.81
N ASP A 58 -10.41 15.16 -26.04
CA ASP A 58 -9.53 14.10 -26.52
C ASP A 58 -8.22 14.05 -25.70
N LEU A 59 -7.66 15.22 -25.38
CA LEU A 59 -6.46 15.35 -24.54
C LEU A 59 -6.72 14.87 -23.10
N MET A 60 -7.84 15.30 -22.51
CA MET A 60 -8.27 14.85 -21.18
C MET A 60 -8.46 13.33 -21.11
N VAL A 61 -9.07 12.72 -22.13
CA VAL A 61 -9.27 11.26 -22.18
C VAL A 61 -7.94 10.53 -22.21
N LYS A 62 -6.95 11.06 -22.95
CA LYS A 62 -5.60 10.50 -22.98
C LYS A 62 -4.92 10.58 -21.61
N GLU A 63 -4.91 11.76 -20.99
CA GLU A 63 -4.31 11.95 -19.66
C GLU A 63 -4.98 11.07 -18.60
N LYS A 64 -6.31 10.95 -18.64
CA LYS A 64 -7.06 10.02 -17.78
C LYS A 64 -6.60 8.57 -17.98
N GLY A 65 -6.37 8.14 -19.21
CA GLY A 65 -5.84 6.80 -19.52
C GLY A 65 -4.45 6.56 -18.91
N GLU A 66 -3.57 7.55 -18.97
CA GLU A 66 -2.23 7.49 -18.37
C GLU A 66 -2.31 7.42 -16.84
N ILE A 67 -3.17 8.23 -16.21
CA ILE A 67 -3.41 8.20 -14.76
C ILE A 67 -3.95 6.84 -14.33
N CYS A 68 -4.95 6.30 -15.01
CA CYS A 68 -5.50 4.97 -14.72
C CYS A 68 -4.42 3.88 -14.77
N SER A 69 -3.54 3.94 -15.78
CA SER A 69 -2.42 2.99 -15.91
C SER A 69 -1.46 3.07 -14.72
N GLN A 70 -1.14 4.29 -14.25
CA GLN A 70 -0.31 4.48 -13.08
C GLN A 70 -0.97 3.99 -11.78
N ILE A 71 -2.28 4.21 -11.61
CA ILE A 71 -3.04 3.74 -10.46
C ILE A 71 -2.99 2.21 -10.39
N LEU A 72 -3.24 1.52 -11.51
CA LEU A 72 -3.20 0.05 -11.57
C LEU A 72 -1.81 -0.50 -11.24
N LEU A 73 -0.75 0.14 -11.73
CA LEU A 73 0.62 -0.23 -11.39
C LEU A 73 0.90 -0.09 -9.88
N LYS A 74 0.47 1.02 -9.27
CA LYS A 74 0.65 1.25 -7.83
C LYS A 74 -0.15 0.27 -6.98
N GLN A 75 -1.40 -0.04 -7.38
CA GLN A 75 -2.22 -1.04 -6.68
C GLN A 75 -1.58 -2.43 -6.72
N ARG A 76 -1.01 -2.85 -7.85
CA ARG A 76 -0.29 -4.12 -7.94
C ARG A 76 0.89 -4.18 -6.98
N LYS A 77 1.68 -3.11 -6.92
CA LYS A 77 2.82 -3.02 -5.99
C LYS A 77 2.38 -3.00 -4.52
N LEU A 78 1.26 -2.34 -4.20
CA LEU A 78 0.70 -2.38 -2.85
C LEU A 78 0.31 -3.79 -2.44
N ASN A 79 -0.37 -4.53 -3.33
CA ASN A 79 -0.75 -5.91 -3.05
C ASN A 79 0.46 -6.82 -2.85
N GLU A 80 1.54 -6.62 -3.60
CA GLU A 80 2.80 -7.33 -3.43
C GLU A 80 3.41 -7.07 -2.03
N MET A 81 3.54 -5.80 -1.64
CA MET A 81 4.04 -5.44 -0.31
C MET A 81 3.14 -5.92 0.83
N GLU A 82 1.82 -5.97 0.62
CA GLU A 82 0.85 -6.50 1.59
C GLU A 82 1.11 -7.99 1.84
N LEU A 83 1.35 -8.77 0.78
CA LEU A 83 1.70 -10.19 0.88
C LEU A 83 3.03 -10.40 1.61
N ASP A 84 4.04 -9.59 1.30
CA ASP A 84 5.34 -9.65 1.98
C ASP A 84 5.20 -9.32 3.47
N SER A 85 4.41 -8.30 3.82
CA SER A 85 4.12 -7.93 5.20
C SER A 85 3.44 -9.07 5.97
N GLN A 86 2.46 -9.74 5.36
CA GLN A 86 1.79 -10.90 5.94
C GLN A 86 2.76 -12.07 6.16
N SER A 87 3.61 -12.37 5.17
CA SER A 87 4.65 -13.40 5.27
C SER A 87 5.64 -13.10 6.40
N LEU A 88 6.08 -11.85 6.52
CA LEU A 88 6.98 -11.41 7.59
C LEU A 88 6.31 -11.53 8.96
N SER A 89 5.05 -11.13 9.09
CA SER A 89 4.28 -11.27 10.33
C SER A 89 4.13 -12.73 10.77
N GLN A 90 3.89 -13.64 9.82
CA GLN A 90 3.82 -15.08 10.08
C GLN A 90 5.18 -15.60 10.56
N THR A 91 6.26 -15.22 9.88
CA THR A 91 7.63 -15.60 10.25
C THR A 91 7.99 -15.11 11.65
N MET A 92 7.63 -13.87 12.00
CA MET A 92 7.86 -13.32 13.33
C MET A 92 7.12 -14.10 14.42
N THR A 93 5.88 -14.51 14.15
CA THR A 93 5.10 -15.34 15.08
C THR A 93 5.77 -16.68 15.36
N LEU A 94 6.30 -17.33 14.31
CA LEU A 94 7.03 -18.59 14.45
C LEU A 94 8.32 -18.42 15.26
N ILE A 95 9.09 -17.35 15.02
CA ILE A 95 10.31 -17.05 15.79
C ILE A 95 9.99 -16.85 17.28
N LEU A 96 8.94 -16.09 17.60
CA LEU A 96 8.52 -15.88 18.98
C LEU A 96 8.11 -17.20 19.66
N GLN A 97 7.43 -18.08 18.92
CA GLN A 97 7.06 -19.41 19.41
C GLN A 97 8.30 -20.28 19.66
N GLU A 98 9.27 -20.31 18.75
CA GLU A 98 10.52 -21.05 18.93
C GLU A 98 11.33 -20.52 20.12
N GLN A 99 11.39 -19.19 20.29
CA GLN A 99 12.05 -18.56 21.41
C GLN A 99 11.44 -19.00 22.75
N ALA A 100 10.11 -19.01 22.85
CA ALA A 100 9.40 -19.48 24.04
C ALA A 100 9.71 -20.96 24.33
N ASN A 101 9.70 -21.81 23.30
CA ASN A 101 10.02 -23.23 23.42
C ASN A 101 11.46 -23.47 23.90
N LEU A 102 12.43 -22.74 23.35
CA LEU A 102 13.83 -22.84 23.76
C LEU A 102 14.04 -22.33 25.19
N SER A 103 13.37 -21.25 25.57
CA SER A 103 13.42 -20.73 26.94
C SER A 103 12.90 -21.76 27.95
N ALA A 104 11.77 -22.39 27.66
CA ALA A 104 11.21 -23.44 28.52
C ALA A 104 12.17 -24.62 28.70
N LYS A 105 12.79 -25.11 27.61
CA LYS A 105 13.81 -26.17 27.67
C LYS A 105 15.05 -25.77 28.47
N LEU A 106 15.46 -24.50 28.39
CA LEU A 106 16.58 -23.97 29.16
C LEU A 106 16.26 -23.96 30.65
N ASP A 107 15.06 -23.53 31.03
CA ASP A 107 14.63 -23.48 32.42
C ASP A 107 14.45 -24.88 33.02
N GLU A 108 13.99 -25.86 32.24
CA GLU A 108 13.97 -27.27 32.63
C GLU A 108 15.39 -27.78 32.91
N LYS A 109 16.35 -27.53 32.01
CA LYS A 109 17.76 -27.89 32.24
C LYS A 109 18.36 -27.21 33.47
N ARG A 110 18.08 -25.91 33.68
CA ARG A 110 18.54 -25.18 34.87
C ARG A 110 17.99 -25.79 36.15
N THR A 111 16.73 -26.21 36.13
CA THR A 111 16.09 -26.88 37.27
C THR A 111 16.75 -28.22 37.55
N TYR A 112 16.95 -29.05 36.52
CA TYR A 112 17.66 -30.32 36.64
C TYR A 112 19.06 -30.17 37.25
N TYR A 113 19.87 -29.23 36.74
CA TYR A 113 21.23 -29.04 37.28
C TYR A 113 21.23 -28.50 38.71
N ARG A 114 20.23 -27.70 39.08
CA ARG A 114 20.06 -27.25 40.47
C ARG A 114 19.80 -28.43 41.40
N GLU A 115 18.92 -29.35 41.02
CA GLU A 115 18.65 -30.57 41.81
C GLU A 115 19.90 -31.44 41.97
N VAL A 116 20.69 -31.59 40.90
CA VAL A 116 21.97 -32.33 40.95
C VAL A 116 22.99 -31.65 41.87
N ASP A 117 23.09 -30.32 41.83
CA ASP A 117 23.96 -29.53 42.69
C ASP A 117 23.55 -29.62 44.17
N GLU A 118 22.24 -29.55 44.45
CA GLU A 118 21.66 -29.76 45.78
C GLU A 118 21.96 -31.17 46.30
N ASP A 119 21.75 -32.22 45.49
CA ASP A 119 22.07 -33.61 45.86
C ASP A 119 23.57 -33.79 46.18
N LEU A 120 24.45 -33.29 45.32
CA LEU A 120 25.90 -33.32 45.55
C LEU A 120 26.28 -32.58 46.83
N THR A 121 25.73 -31.38 47.05
CA THR A 121 25.97 -30.58 48.25
C THR A 121 25.54 -31.35 49.50
N THR A 122 24.37 -32.00 49.49
CA THR A 122 23.91 -32.81 50.64
C THR A 122 24.83 -34.01 50.91
N LYS A 123 25.33 -34.68 49.85
CA LYS A 123 26.29 -35.80 49.98
C LYS A 123 27.63 -35.33 50.55
N PHE A 124 28.14 -34.18 50.09
CA PHE A 124 29.35 -33.58 50.63
C PHE A 124 29.20 -33.17 52.10
N GLN A 125 28.07 -32.56 52.47
CA GLN A 125 27.80 -32.20 53.87
C GLN A 125 27.78 -33.45 54.76
N LYS A 126 27.13 -34.54 54.33
CA LYS A 126 27.14 -35.81 55.05
C LYS A 126 28.56 -36.36 55.26
N LEU A 127 29.41 -36.29 54.24
CA LEU A 127 30.82 -36.68 54.36
C LEU A 127 31.58 -35.79 55.35
N GLN A 128 31.36 -34.48 55.30
CA GLN A 128 31.99 -33.52 56.21
C GLN A 128 31.54 -33.72 57.67
N ASP A 129 30.26 -33.99 57.88
CA ASP A 129 29.70 -34.29 59.20
C ASP A 129 30.28 -35.60 59.75
N TRP A 130 30.38 -36.64 58.90
CA TRP A 130 31.01 -37.92 59.26
C TRP A 130 32.50 -37.75 59.64
N ILE A 131 33.28 -37.01 58.85
CA ILE A 131 34.69 -36.68 59.18
C ILE A 131 34.77 -35.94 60.52
N SER A 132 33.86 -34.99 60.76
CA SER A 132 33.82 -34.21 61.99
C SER A 132 33.44 -35.07 63.20
N ALA A 133 32.57 -36.06 63.04
CA ALA A 133 32.22 -37.04 64.07
C ALA A 133 33.35 -38.05 64.36
N CYS A 134 34.25 -38.30 63.42
CA CYS A 134 35.44 -39.14 63.62
C CYS A 134 36.62 -38.40 64.28
N LYS A 135 36.60 -37.06 64.35
CA LYS A 135 37.70 -36.27 64.97
C LYS A 135 37.92 -36.52 66.48
N PRO A 136 36.89 -36.76 67.33
CA PRO A 136 37.12 -37.00 68.76
C PRO A 136 37.70 -38.39 69.10
N SER A 137 37.64 -39.37 68.19
CA SER A 137 38.08 -40.75 68.43
C SER A 137 39.48 -41.07 67.88
N LEU A 138 40.12 -40.13 67.17
CA LEU A 138 41.42 -40.35 66.54
C LEU A 138 42.60 -39.92 67.44
N LYS A 139 42.75 -40.60 68.57
CA LYS A 139 44.05 -40.81 69.24
C LYS A 139 44.56 -42.24 68.97
N VAL A 140 44.35 -42.77 67.77
CA VAL A 140 45.07 -43.94 67.27
C VAL A 140 45.27 -43.73 65.77
N GLY A 141 46.53 -43.73 65.37
CA GLY A 141 47.03 -43.05 64.18
C GLY A 141 46.78 -43.78 62.86
N GLU A 142 46.88 -42.98 61.80
CA GLU A 142 47.40 -43.22 60.43
C GLU A 142 46.96 -44.46 59.63
N ARG A 143 46.62 -45.60 60.24
CA ARG A 143 46.17 -46.82 59.52
C ARG A 143 44.72 -46.78 59.05
N LEU A 144 43.83 -46.03 59.73
CA LEU A 144 42.42 -45.94 59.29
C LEU A 144 42.25 -45.08 58.02
N LEU A 145 43.05 -44.03 57.87
CA LEU A 145 43.01 -43.12 56.71
C LEU A 145 43.36 -43.82 55.40
N VAL A 146 44.30 -44.77 55.42
CA VAL A 146 44.69 -45.57 54.25
C VAL A 146 43.56 -46.52 53.82
N ILE A 147 42.86 -47.13 54.76
CA ILE A 147 41.73 -48.04 54.47
C ILE A 147 40.55 -47.26 53.88
N LEU A 148 40.24 -46.09 54.44
CA LEU A 148 39.16 -45.23 53.95
C LEU A 148 39.41 -44.66 52.56
N LEU A 149 40.65 -44.26 52.24
CA LEU A 149 41.02 -43.83 50.89
C LEU A 149 40.92 -44.98 49.88
N GLN A 150 41.27 -46.20 50.29
CA GLN A 150 41.19 -47.39 49.45
C GLN A 150 39.74 -47.82 49.18
N ASP A 151 38.85 -47.65 50.16
CA ASP A 151 37.42 -47.94 49.99
C ASP A 151 36.68 -46.82 49.22
N PHE A 152 37.08 -45.55 49.38
CA PHE A 152 36.57 -44.43 48.57
C PHE A 152 36.95 -44.58 47.09
N MET A 153 38.18 -45.01 46.80
CA MET A 153 38.66 -45.34 45.45
C MET A 153 37.93 -46.55 44.82
N LYS A 154 37.52 -47.54 45.63
CA LYS A 154 36.69 -48.67 45.18
C LYS A 154 35.25 -48.26 44.90
N LEU A 155 34.68 -47.35 45.69
CA LEU A 155 33.34 -46.82 45.45
C LEU A 155 33.28 -45.98 44.16
N SER A 156 34.32 -45.19 43.88
CA SER A 156 34.41 -44.41 42.63
C SER A 156 34.61 -45.29 41.40
N THR A 157 35.31 -46.42 41.51
CA THR A 157 35.46 -47.40 40.42
C THR A 157 34.18 -48.23 40.20
N ALA A 158 33.44 -48.55 41.26
CA ALA A 158 32.16 -49.25 41.16
C ALA A 158 31.06 -48.39 40.50
N TYR A 159 30.99 -47.09 40.82
CA TYR A 159 30.04 -46.16 40.19
C TYR A 159 30.30 -45.96 38.69
N LEU A 160 31.57 -46.08 38.24
CA LEU A 160 31.94 -46.10 36.82
C LEU A 160 31.69 -47.45 36.13
N SER A 161 31.48 -48.53 36.89
CA SER A 161 31.24 -49.88 36.37
C SER A 161 29.76 -50.24 36.22
N GLU A 162 28.86 -49.56 36.93
CA GLU A 162 27.40 -49.84 36.90
C GLU A 162 26.65 -49.14 35.76
N LYS A 163 27.31 -48.31 34.95
CA LYS A 163 26.74 -47.70 33.73
C LYS A 163 27.62 -47.97 32.50
N PRO A 164 27.37 -49.06 31.75
CA PRO A 164 28.10 -49.41 30.52
C PRO A 164 27.91 -48.40 29.38
N GLU A 165 26.93 -47.50 29.49
CA GLU A 165 26.52 -46.57 28.43
C GLU A 165 27.57 -45.49 28.10
N MET A 166 28.55 -45.23 28.97
CA MET A 166 29.64 -44.28 28.70
C MET A 166 30.82 -44.88 27.92
N VAL A 167 30.92 -46.20 27.79
CA VAL A 167 32.00 -46.87 27.00
C VAL A 167 31.51 -47.32 25.62
N GLY A 168 30.18 -47.40 25.42
CA GLY A 168 29.55 -47.79 24.16
C GLY A 168 29.65 -46.79 23.00
N LEU A 169 30.17 -45.58 23.23
CA LEU A 169 30.26 -44.53 22.21
C LEU A 169 31.50 -44.64 21.30
N LEU A 170 32.38 -45.63 21.50
CA LEU A 170 33.57 -45.82 20.65
C LEU A 170 33.49 -47.02 19.68
N MET A 171 32.41 -47.82 19.70
CA MET A 171 32.38 -49.12 19.00
C MET A 171 31.11 -49.40 18.17
N THR A 172 30.37 -48.38 17.73
CA THR A 172 29.40 -48.53 16.63
C THR A 172 30.03 -48.17 15.29
N ARG A 173 30.99 -49.00 14.87
CA ARG A 173 31.48 -49.04 13.48
C ARG A 173 30.45 -49.80 12.64
N GLY A 174 29.37 -49.10 12.28
CA GLY A 174 28.25 -49.64 11.49
C GLY A 174 27.81 -48.76 10.32
N ASP A 175 28.23 -47.50 10.26
CA ASP A 175 28.10 -46.62 9.09
C ASP A 175 29.34 -45.71 9.06
N SER A 176 29.95 -45.49 7.89
CA SER A 176 31.25 -44.82 7.82
C SER A 176 31.16 -43.36 8.34
N PRO A 177 31.98 -42.97 9.35
CA PRO A 177 32.01 -41.58 9.86
C PRO A 177 32.34 -40.56 8.76
N GLU A 178 33.11 -40.99 7.75
CA GLU A 178 33.46 -40.19 6.58
C GLU A 178 32.25 -39.82 5.72
N LYS A 179 31.24 -40.69 5.60
CA LYS A 179 30.05 -40.41 4.79
C LYS A 179 29.12 -39.41 5.48
N ASN A 180 28.93 -39.55 6.79
CA ASN A 180 28.14 -38.61 7.59
C ASN A 180 28.82 -37.23 7.68
N LEU A 181 30.16 -37.20 7.79
CA LEU A 181 30.91 -35.94 7.74
C LEU A 181 30.80 -35.27 6.36
N MET A 182 30.85 -36.04 5.27
CA MET A 182 30.70 -35.54 3.90
C MET A 182 29.29 -34.96 3.68
N GLU A 183 28.24 -35.65 4.12
CA GLU A 183 26.85 -35.18 4.04
C GLU A 183 26.65 -33.87 4.83
N ASN A 184 27.28 -33.74 6.00
CA ASN A 184 27.24 -32.50 6.79
C ASN A 184 28.02 -31.35 6.12
N ILE A 185 29.15 -31.64 5.47
CA ILE A 185 29.92 -30.64 4.72
C ILE A 185 29.12 -30.16 3.50
N ASP A 186 28.46 -31.06 2.77
CA ASP A 186 27.60 -30.71 1.63
C ASP A 186 26.36 -29.92 2.08
N ALA A 187 25.76 -30.27 3.23
CA ALA A 187 24.69 -29.50 3.85
C ALA A 187 25.15 -28.11 4.32
N ALA A 188 26.37 -27.98 4.84
CA ALA A 188 26.94 -26.68 5.21
C ALA A 188 27.25 -25.83 3.98
N LYS A 189 27.75 -26.44 2.92
CA LYS A 189 28.07 -25.79 1.65
C LYS A 189 26.82 -25.23 0.97
N THR A 190 25.75 -26.02 0.90
CA THR A 190 24.46 -25.56 0.36
C THR A 190 23.86 -24.39 1.17
N LYS A 191 23.98 -24.42 2.50
CA LYS A 191 23.59 -23.28 3.36
C LYS A 191 24.44 -22.04 3.10
N PHE A 192 25.75 -22.21 2.87
CA PHE A 192 26.65 -21.10 2.56
C PHE A 192 26.36 -20.47 1.19
N ASP A 193 26.05 -21.30 0.19
CA ASP A 193 25.65 -20.83 -1.14
C ASP A 193 24.32 -20.06 -1.07
N SER A 194 23.35 -20.57 -0.30
CA SER A 194 22.09 -19.86 -0.02
C SER A 194 22.31 -18.52 0.69
N LEU A 195 23.18 -18.46 1.70
CA LEU A 195 23.56 -17.20 2.37
C LEU A 195 24.22 -16.21 1.41
N THR A 196 25.05 -16.71 0.50
CA THR A 196 25.72 -15.88 -0.52
C THR A 196 24.69 -15.29 -1.48
N GLN A 197 23.69 -16.08 -1.89
CA GLN A 197 22.57 -15.61 -2.70
C GLN A 197 21.75 -14.55 -1.95
N MET A 198 21.30 -14.82 -0.72
CA MET A 198 20.54 -13.86 0.09
C MET A 198 21.31 -12.54 0.30
N LYS A 199 22.63 -12.60 0.47
CA LYS A 199 23.47 -11.40 0.55
C LYS A 199 23.43 -10.59 -0.74
N SER A 200 23.47 -11.23 -1.90
CA SER A 200 23.39 -10.55 -3.19
C SER A 200 22.03 -9.89 -3.43
N GLU A 201 20.94 -10.54 -3.00
CA GLU A 201 19.58 -10.01 -3.04
C GLU A 201 19.43 -8.79 -2.12
N LEU A 202 19.93 -8.88 -0.88
CA LEU A 202 19.92 -7.78 0.08
C LEU A 202 20.71 -6.56 -0.43
N VAL A 203 21.86 -6.78 -1.06
CA VAL A 203 22.64 -5.70 -1.69
C VAL A 203 21.85 -5.04 -2.83
N SER A 204 21.16 -5.83 -3.65
CA SER A 204 20.29 -5.34 -4.72
C SER A 204 19.12 -4.51 -4.16
N GLU A 205 18.43 -4.99 -3.14
CA GLU A 205 17.36 -4.24 -2.47
C GLU A 205 17.86 -2.95 -1.83
N GLY A 206 19.00 -3.01 -1.13
CA GLY A 206 19.65 -1.84 -0.56
C GLY A 206 19.91 -0.77 -1.63
N SER A 207 20.32 -1.17 -2.83
CA SER A 207 20.52 -0.24 -3.95
C SER A 207 19.21 0.42 -4.43
N LYS A 208 18.11 -0.35 -4.49
CA LYS A 208 16.76 0.16 -4.88
C LYS A 208 16.20 1.14 -3.83
N VAL A 209 16.39 0.84 -2.55
CA VAL A 209 16.00 1.72 -1.44
C VAL A 209 16.78 3.03 -1.54
N ASN A 210 18.09 2.95 -1.78
CA ASN A 210 18.94 4.13 -1.90
C ASN A 210 18.54 5.02 -3.10
N GLN A 211 18.20 4.41 -4.25
CA GLN A 211 17.64 5.14 -5.39
C GLN A 211 16.30 5.82 -5.06
N SER A 212 15.43 5.15 -4.30
CA SER A 212 14.15 5.71 -3.88
C SER A 212 14.33 6.90 -2.93
N ILE A 213 15.32 6.84 -2.03
CA ILE A 213 15.68 7.94 -1.13
C ILE A 213 16.18 9.14 -1.93
N GLU A 214 17.06 8.95 -2.92
CA GLU A 214 17.56 10.06 -3.74
C GLU A 214 16.45 10.70 -4.59
N LEU A 215 15.51 9.91 -5.11
CA LEU A 215 14.32 10.42 -5.78
C LEU A 215 13.42 11.24 -4.83
N MET A 216 13.22 10.78 -3.59
CA MET A 216 12.46 11.55 -2.60
C MET A 216 13.16 12.86 -2.27
N LYS A 217 14.48 12.85 -2.11
CA LYS A 217 15.26 14.08 -1.90
C LYS A 217 15.12 15.06 -3.07
N SER A 218 15.10 14.59 -4.32
CA SER A 218 14.90 15.49 -5.48
C SER A 218 13.52 16.13 -5.48
N ARG A 219 12.47 15.33 -5.25
CA ARG A 219 11.10 15.85 -5.12
C ARG A 219 10.96 16.82 -3.95
N MET A 220 11.60 16.53 -2.82
CA MET A 220 11.59 17.43 -1.68
C MET A 220 12.20 18.78 -2.03
N ARG A 221 13.21 18.84 -2.93
CA ARG A 221 13.78 20.09 -3.43
C ARG A 221 12.84 20.87 -4.37
N GLU A 222 11.88 20.22 -5.02
CA GLU A 222 10.91 20.87 -5.92
C GLU A 222 9.79 21.61 -5.18
N TYR A 223 9.55 21.29 -3.90
CA TYR A 223 8.56 22.01 -3.11
C TYR A 223 8.94 23.47 -2.87
N LYS A 224 7.89 24.32 -2.79
CA LYS A 224 8.02 25.73 -2.46
C LYS A 224 8.74 25.92 -1.10
N PRO A 225 9.63 26.93 -0.96
CA PRO A 225 10.38 27.17 0.28
C PRO A 225 9.48 27.29 1.52
N GLU A 226 8.32 27.91 1.36
CA GLU A 226 7.35 28.14 2.42
C GLU A 226 6.81 26.82 3.00
N LEU A 227 6.67 25.77 2.17
CA LEU A 227 6.27 24.43 2.60
C LEU A 227 7.41 23.65 3.27
N LYS A 228 8.67 23.99 2.99
CA LYS A 228 9.84 23.35 3.60
C LYS A 228 10.16 23.95 4.97
N GLU A 229 9.88 25.24 5.15
CA GLU A 229 10.10 25.99 6.39
C GLU A 229 8.92 25.91 7.36
N MET A 230 7.73 25.52 6.88
CA MET A 230 6.57 25.27 7.72
C MET A 230 6.85 24.14 8.72
N ASP A 231 6.44 24.33 9.96
CA ASP A 231 6.61 23.32 11.00
C ASP A 231 5.64 22.14 10.79
N THR A 232 6.05 20.97 11.30
CA THR A 232 5.34 19.70 11.07
C THR A 232 3.90 19.72 11.56
N LYS A 233 3.59 20.56 12.58
CA LYS A 233 2.23 20.70 13.11
C LYS A 233 1.35 21.47 12.11
N ASN A 234 1.79 22.64 11.65
CA ASN A 234 1.04 23.41 10.66
C ASN A 234 0.84 22.66 9.33
N LEU A 235 1.86 21.91 8.88
CA LEU A 235 1.74 21.03 7.71
C LEU A 235 0.67 19.95 7.89
N LYS A 236 0.56 19.38 9.10
CA LYS A 236 -0.45 18.37 9.41
C LYS A 236 -1.86 18.98 9.42
N ASP A 237 -2.01 20.15 10.04
CA ASP A 237 -3.28 20.86 10.11
C ASP A 237 -3.77 21.27 8.71
N GLU A 238 -2.86 21.72 7.83
CA GLU A 238 -3.17 22.05 6.43
C GLU A 238 -3.60 20.82 5.61
N ILE A 239 -2.93 19.68 5.80
CA ILE A 239 -3.32 18.40 5.17
C ILE A 239 -4.71 17.98 5.63
N GLU A 240 -5.02 18.13 6.91
CA GLU A 240 -6.32 17.78 7.47
C GLU A 240 -7.44 18.70 6.93
N ALA A 241 -7.17 20.01 6.81
CA ALA A 241 -8.07 20.96 6.16
C ALA A 241 -8.34 20.58 4.69
N LEU A 242 -7.30 20.31 3.91
CA LEU A 242 -7.43 19.90 2.51
C LEU A 242 -8.18 18.57 2.34
N LEU A 243 -8.01 17.63 3.28
CA LEU A 243 -8.77 16.38 3.29
C LEU A 243 -10.26 16.63 3.57
N SER A 244 -10.59 17.58 4.46
CA SER A 244 -11.97 17.98 4.73
C SER A 244 -12.60 18.68 3.52
N ASP A 245 -11.88 19.59 2.88
CA ASP A 245 -12.35 20.29 1.67
C ASP A 245 -12.64 19.29 0.55
N LYS A 246 -11.72 18.34 0.33
CA LYS A 246 -11.92 17.24 -0.62
C LYS A 246 -13.16 16.40 -0.33
N ALA A 247 -13.47 16.15 0.95
CA ALA A 247 -14.68 15.44 1.32
C ALA A 247 -15.93 16.26 0.96
N GLY A 248 -15.94 17.56 1.28
CA GLY A 248 -17.02 18.48 0.92
C GLY A 248 -17.23 18.61 -0.59
N GLU A 249 -16.14 18.69 -1.37
CA GLU A 249 -16.22 18.72 -2.84
C GLU A 249 -16.82 17.43 -3.41
N ASN A 250 -16.47 16.26 -2.85
CA ASN A 250 -17.04 14.99 -3.26
C ASN A 250 -18.54 14.91 -2.94
N GLU A 251 -18.97 15.40 -1.78
CA GLU A 251 -20.39 15.47 -1.41
C GLU A 251 -21.18 16.39 -2.35
N TYR A 252 -20.60 17.53 -2.71
CA TYR A 252 -21.18 18.45 -3.68
C TYR A 252 -21.30 17.80 -5.07
N LEU A 253 -20.24 17.12 -5.53
CA LEU A 253 -20.25 16.34 -6.78
C LEU A 253 -21.34 15.26 -6.78
N GLN A 254 -21.48 14.53 -5.68
CA GLN A 254 -22.51 13.52 -5.50
C GLN A 254 -23.91 14.15 -5.55
N SER A 255 -24.10 15.32 -4.94
CA SER A 255 -25.37 16.07 -4.99
C SER A 255 -25.72 16.48 -6.42
N LEU A 256 -24.76 16.99 -7.19
CA LEU A 256 -24.96 17.35 -8.60
C LEU A 256 -25.32 16.13 -9.45
N GLN A 257 -24.65 14.99 -9.24
CA GLN A 257 -24.98 13.74 -9.93
C GLN A 257 -26.42 13.31 -9.63
N ASN A 258 -26.85 13.38 -8.36
CA ASN A 258 -28.22 13.06 -7.98
C ASN A 258 -29.24 14.03 -8.62
N GLN A 259 -28.92 15.32 -8.72
CA GLN A 259 -29.78 16.30 -9.40
C GLN A 259 -29.90 16.00 -10.91
N ILE A 260 -28.80 15.61 -11.55
CA ILE A 260 -28.81 15.18 -12.95
C ILE A 260 -29.66 13.91 -13.12
N GLU A 261 -29.57 12.94 -12.22
CA GLU A 261 -30.41 11.74 -12.21
C GLU A 261 -31.90 12.10 -12.15
N MET A 262 -32.29 12.98 -11.21
CA MET A 262 -33.67 13.45 -11.11
C MET A 262 -34.16 14.14 -12.38
N LEU A 263 -33.30 14.93 -13.05
CA LEU A 263 -33.66 15.59 -14.31
C LEU A 263 -33.84 14.60 -15.47
N LYS A 264 -33.10 13.48 -15.49
CA LYS A 264 -33.29 12.40 -16.48
C LYS A 264 -34.64 11.69 -16.34
N GLU A 265 -35.19 11.63 -15.13
CA GLU A 265 -36.48 10.98 -14.86
C GLU A 265 -37.69 11.85 -15.23
N ILE A 266 -37.49 13.13 -15.57
CA ILE A 266 -38.58 14.02 -15.98
C ILE A 266 -39.02 13.68 -17.41
N SER A 267 -40.11 12.92 -17.51
CA SER A 267 -40.84 12.63 -18.75
C SER A 267 -42.25 13.22 -18.66
N ASN A 268 -42.48 14.34 -19.35
CA ASN A 268 -43.78 15.04 -19.33
C ASN A 268 -44.55 14.87 -20.64
N MET A 269 -45.85 14.59 -20.54
CA MET A 269 -46.77 14.57 -21.67
C MET A 269 -47.41 15.95 -21.85
N VAL A 270 -47.11 16.62 -22.96
CA VAL A 270 -47.63 17.94 -23.27
C VAL A 270 -48.69 17.82 -24.36
N LYS A 271 -49.91 18.28 -24.07
CA LYS A 271 -50.98 18.40 -25.06
C LYS A 271 -50.84 19.70 -25.85
N CYS A 272 -50.66 19.57 -27.16
CA CYS A 272 -50.71 20.71 -28.06
C CYS A 272 -52.16 21.12 -28.32
N VAL A 273 -52.38 22.40 -28.61
CA VAL A 273 -53.69 22.98 -28.96
C VAL A 273 -54.31 22.31 -30.21
N CYS A 274 -53.49 21.66 -31.04
CA CYS A 274 -53.95 20.86 -32.18
C CYS A 274 -54.51 19.47 -31.81
N GLY A 275 -54.53 19.10 -30.53
CA GLY A 275 -55.05 17.82 -30.03
C GLY A 275 -54.03 16.68 -30.02
N MET A 276 -52.80 16.89 -30.50
CA MET A 276 -51.73 15.89 -30.42
C MET A 276 -50.97 15.97 -29.09
N GLU A 277 -50.66 14.81 -28.52
CA GLU A 277 -49.85 14.64 -27.31
C GLU A 277 -48.38 14.41 -27.68
N TYR A 278 -47.46 15.16 -27.06
CA TYR A 278 -46.02 15.04 -27.26
C TYR A 278 -45.37 14.61 -25.95
N LYS A 279 -44.57 13.55 -25.98
CA LYS A 279 -43.75 13.12 -24.86
C LYS A 279 -42.42 13.87 -24.90
N VAL A 280 -42.18 14.73 -23.91
CA VAL A 280 -40.94 15.47 -23.74
C VAL A 280 -40.05 14.69 -22.79
N GLU A 281 -38.97 14.13 -23.33
CA GLU A 281 -37.90 13.47 -22.58
C GLU A 281 -36.62 14.29 -22.71
N LEU A 282 -35.91 14.51 -21.59
CA LEU A 282 -34.57 15.09 -21.62
C LEU A 282 -33.57 13.98 -22.01
N GLY A 283 -33.41 13.76 -23.31
CA GLY A 283 -32.44 12.80 -23.83
C GLY A 283 -31.01 13.19 -23.50
N CYS A 284 -30.28 12.33 -22.77
CA CYS A 284 -28.82 12.40 -22.77
C CYS A 284 -28.31 11.99 -24.15
N ALA A 285 -27.64 12.90 -24.86
CA ALA A 285 -26.86 12.56 -26.04
C ALA A 285 -25.78 11.55 -25.62
N GLN A 286 -25.85 10.34 -26.19
CA GLN A 286 -24.80 9.31 -26.11
C GLN A 286 -23.65 9.67 -27.04
#